data_AF-A0A1M7PLT2-F1
#
_entry.id   AF-A0A1M7PLT2-F1
#
_cell.length_a   1.000
_cell.length_b   1.000
_cell.length_c   1.000
_cell.angle_alpha   90.00
_cell.angle_beta   90.00
_cell.angle_gamma   90.00
#
_symmetry.space_group_name_H-M   'P 1'
#
loop_
_entity.id
_entity.type
_entity.pdbx_description
1 polymer ?
#
loop_
_entity_poly.entity_id
_entity_poly.type
_entity_poly.pdbx_seq_one_letter_code
_entity_poly.pdbx_strand_id
1 'polypeptide(L)'
;MISVKPDWNDSADLLGYSNIRGDFQPGPILETIKKAAEDPANPYLVCLDEMNLARVEYYFSDFLSKMETRHYDGDQIKTDRLLNENDFDQNDSNDSKARYSNLHIPDNLYLIGTVNMDETTHPFSKKVLDRANTIEFNQIDLTAFLEEDYSDQAQSLKVTNQFLKTKYLNLKDLLPAKEVEVRRTTEELELLSGKSGKL
;
A
#
# COMPACT_ATOMS: atom_id res chain seq x y z
N MET A 1 7.94 -8.34 -6.47
CA MET A 1 8.03 -7.08 -7.22
C MET A 1 7.12 -7.20 -8.43
N ILE A 2 6.34 -6.17 -8.72
CA ILE A 2 5.36 -6.12 -9.80
C ILE A 2 5.69 -4.86 -10.60
N SER A 3 6.09 -5.01 -11.87
CA SER A 3 6.36 -3.86 -12.74
C SER A 3 5.06 -3.32 -13.32
N VAL A 4 4.76 -2.06 -13.03
CA VAL A 4 3.57 -1.38 -13.56
C VAL A 4 3.72 -1.19 -15.07
N LYS A 5 2.60 -1.30 -15.80
CA LYS A 5 2.59 -1.09 -17.26
C LYS A 5 1.82 0.20 -17.59
N PRO A 6 2.22 0.93 -18.64
CA PRO A 6 1.63 2.23 -18.98
C PRO A 6 0.16 2.13 -19.43
N ASP A 7 -0.28 0.94 -19.84
CA ASP A 7 -1.65 0.64 -20.27
C ASP A 7 -2.58 0.22 -19.13
N TRP A 8 -2.10 0.23 -17.88
CA TRP A 8 -2.93 -0.03 -16.71
C TRP A 8 -3.92 1.11 -16.47
N ASN A 9 -5.21 0.78 -16.55
CA ASN A 9 -6.29 1.76 -16.51
C ASN A 9 -7.38 1.44 -15.48
N ASP A 10 -7.37 0.25 -14.89
CA ASP A 10 -8.31 -0.15 -13.84
C ASP A 10 -7.67 -1.19 -12.91
N SER A 11 -8.41 -1.60 -11.88
CA SER A 11 -7.91 -2.53 -10.86
C SER A 11 -7.78 -3.97 -11.35
N ALA A 12 -8.27 -4.31 -12.55
CA ALA A 12 -8.20 -5.67 -13.06
C ALA A 12 -6.76 -6.15 -13.28
N ASP A 13 -5.87 -5.23 -13.67
CA ASP A 13 -4.45 -5.53 -13.83
C ASP A 13 -3.76 -5.96 -12.53
N LEU A 14 -4.28 -5.50 -11.39
CA LEU A 14 -3.70 -5.74 -10.07
C LEU A 14 -4.45 -6.82 -9.28
N LEU A 15 -5.79 -6.76 -9.26
CA LEU A 15 -6.68 -7.67 -8.56
C LEU A 15 -7.14 -8.85 -9.42
N GLY A 16 -7.31 -8.68 -10.73
CA GLY A 16 -7.77 -9.72 -11.64
C GLY A 16 -9.15 -9.46 -12.26
N TYR A 17 -9.54 -10.32 -13.19
CA TYR A 17 -10.80 -10.21 -13.94
C TYR A 17 -11.32 -11.58 -14.38
N SER A 18 -12.61 -11.69 -14.63
CA SER A 18 -13.21 -12.88 -15.27
C SER A 18 -13.08 -12.78 -16.79
N ASN A 19 -12.52 -13.82 -17.42
CA ASN A 19 -12.36 -13.86 -18.88
C ASN A 19 -13.70 -14.18 -19.58
N ILE A 20 -13.71 -14.19 -20.91
CA ILE A 20 -14.91 -14.46 -21.72
C ILE A 20 -15.51 -15.87 -21.53
N ARG A 21 -14.78 -16.80 -20.91
CA ARG A 21 -15.25 -18.16 -20.58
C ARG A 21 -15.85 -18.23 -19.17
N GLY A 22 -15.80 -17.14 -18.41
CA GLY A 22 -16.20 -17.07 -17.02
C GLY A 22 -15.09 -17.40 -16.02
N ASP A 23 -13.91 -17.84 -16.48
CA ASP A 23 -12.82 -18.20 -15.58
C ASP A 23 -12.14 -16.93 -15.03
N PHE A 24 -12.09 -16.81 -13.71
CA PHE A 24 -11.41 -15.71 -13.04
C PHE A 24 -9.89 -15.83 -13.16
N GLN A 25 -9.26 -14.77 -13.64
CA GLN A 25 -7.82 -14.62 -13.76
C GLN A 25 -7.33 -13.77 -12.58
N PRO A 26 -6.68 -14.36 -11.56
CA PRO A 26 -6.23 -13.61 -10.40
C PRO A 26 -5.09 -12.67 -10.78
N GLY A 27 -5.17 -11.43 -10.29
CA GLY A 27 -4.11 -10.45 -10.46
C GLY A 27 -2.87 -10.80 -9.63
N PRO A 28 -1.70 -10.21 -9.97
CA PRO A 28 -0.41 -10.57 -9.41
C PRO A 28 -0.31 -10.38 -7.89
N ILE A 29 -1.13 -9.50 -7.31
CA ILE A 29 -1.09 -9.22 -5.87
C ILE A 29 -1.92 -10.21 -5.04
N LEU A 30 -2.98 -10.81 -5.59
CA LEU A 30 -3.94 -11.60 -4.81
C LEU A 30 -3.30 -12.79 -4.10
N GLU A 31 -2.43 -13.51 -4.79
CA GLU A 31 -1.71 -14.64 -4.21
C GLU A 31 -0.78 -14.20 -3.07
N THR A 32 -0.22 -12.99 -3.15
CA THR A 32 0.59 -12.44 -2.06
C THR A 32 -0.28 -12.07 -0.87
N ILE A 33 -1.45 -11.46 -1.10
CA ILE A 33 -2.42 -11.12 -0.06
C ILE A 33 -2.91 -12.38 0.66
N LYS A 34 -3.23 -13.43 -0.11
CA LYS A 34 -3.66 -14.71 0.45
C LYS A 34 -2.57 -15.32 1.35
N LYS A 35 -1.32 -15.38 0.86
CA LYS A 35 -0.18 -15.86 1.66
C LYS A 35 0.03 -15.03 2.93
N ALA A 36 -0.07 -13.70 2.82
CA ALA A 36 0.06 -12.80 3.96
C ALA A 36 -1.04 -13.04 5.01
N ALA A 37 -2.28 -13.29 4.58
CA ALA A 37 -3.39 -13.62 5.47
C ALA A 37 -3.21 -14.98 6.18
N GLU A 38 -2.56 -15.94 5.53
CA GLU A 38 -2.24 -17.27 6.10
C GLU A 38 -1.00 -17.23 7.04
N ASP A 39 -0.14 -16.21 6.93
CA ASP A 39 1.08 -16.04 7.72
C ASP A 39 1.18 -14.64 8.37
N PRO A 40 0.35 -14.33 9.39
CA PRO A 40 0.25 -12.99 9.99
C PRO A 40 1.49 -12.58 10.81
N ALA A 41 2.39 -13.51 11.13
CA ALA A 41 3.56 -13.24 11.95
C ALA A 41 4.68 -12.52 11.17
N ASN A 42 4.75 -12.75 9.86
CA ASN A 42 5.80 -12.22 8.99
C ASN A 42 5.28 -11.06 8.14
N PRO A 43 6.11 -10.02 7.90
CA PRO A 43 5.74 -8.94 7.01
C PRO A 43 5.87 -9.36 5.54
N TYR A 44 4.88 -8.99 4.73
CA TYR A 44 4.84 -9.22 3.29
C TYR A 44 4.94 -7.90 2.55
N LEU A 45 6.04 -7.70 1.82
CA LEU A 45 6.30 -6.48 1.06
C LEU A 45 6.01 -6.71 -0.42
N VAL A 46 5.09 -5.92 -0.97
CA VAL A 46 4.84 -5.85 -2.41
C VAL A 46 5.38 -4.53 -2.93
N CYS A 47 6.43 -4.62 -3.75
CA CYS A 47 6.96 -3.48 -4.47
C CYS A 47 6.30 -3.36 -5.84
N LEU A 48 5.61 -2.24 -6.07
CA LEU A 48 5.09 -1.77 -7.36
C LEU A 48 6.17 -0.88 -7.99
N ASP A 49 6.84 -1.43 -9.00
CA ASP A 49 7.95 -0.76 -9.65
C ASP A 49 7.45 0.20 -10.72
N GLU A 50 8.03 1.41 -10.74
CA GLU A 50 7.62 2.55 -11.57
C GLU A 50 6.11 2.83 -11.45
N MET A 51 5.64 2.95 -10.21
CA MET A 51 4.22 3.02 -9.88
C MET A 51 3.49 4.11 -10.69
N ASN A 52 4.19 5.22 -10.96
CA ASN A 52 3.67 6.38 -11.69
C ASN A 52 3.78 6.30 -13.23
N LEU A 53 4.17 5.15 -13.79
CA LEU A 53 4.17 4.91 -15.23
C LEU A 53 2.74 4.89 -15.80
N ALA A 54 1.76 4.51 -14.98
CA ALA A 54 0.33 4.65 -15.24
C ALA A 54 -0.33 5.57 -14.20
N ARG A 55 -1.57 6.00 -14.47
CA ARG A 55 -2.33 6.80 -13.51
C ARG A 55 -2.70 5.95 -12.28
N VAL A 56 -1.92 6.11 -11.22
CA VAL A 56 -2.05 5.32 -9.98
C VAL A 56 -3.44 5.35 -9.40
N GLU A 57 -4.09 6.50 -9.43
CA GLU A 57 -5.47 6.66 -8.94
C GLU A 57 -6.51 5.80 -9.70
N TYR A 58 -6.20 5.28 -10.88
CA TYR A 58 -7.11 4.42 -11.65
C TYR A 58 -6.91 2.96 -11.30
N TYR A 59 -5.72 2.40 -11.55
CA TYR A 59 -5.49 0.98 -11.30
C TYR A 59 -5.38 0.62 -9.81
N PHE A 60 -5.01 1.59 -8.97
CA PHE A 60 -4.89 1.42 -7.52
C PHE A 60 -6.13 1.91 -6.75
N SER A 61 -7.18 2.32 -7.46
CA SER A 61 -8.40 2.91 -6.89
C SER A 61 -9.04 2.03 -5.81
N ASP A 62 -9.23 0.73 -6.09
CA ASP A 62 -9.81 -0.21 -5.14
C ASP A 62 -8.95 -0.36 -3.89
N PHE A 63 -7.62 -0.42 -4.03
CA PHE A 63 -6.73 -0.45 -2.86
C PHE A 63 -6.85 0.82 -2.02
N LEU A 64 -6.85 1.99 -2.65
CA LEU A 64 -7.04 3.27 -1.95
C LEU A 64 -8.36 3.31 -1.20
N SER A 65 -9.44 2.82 -1.84
CA SER A 65 -10.77 2.76 -1.22
C SER A 65 -10.80 1.79 -0.03
N LYS A 66 -10.28 0.56 -0.19
CA LYS A 66 -10.31 -0.46 0.88
C LYS A 66 -9.40 -0.07 2.05
N MET A 67 -8.30 0.64 1.80
CA MET A 67 -7.44 1.17 2.86
C MET A 67 -8.16 2.17 3.78
N GLU A 68 -9.24 2.82 3.34
CA GLU A 68 -10.06 3.71 4.19
C GLU A 68 -11.00 2.96 5.13
N THR A 69 -11.28 1.69 4.84
CA THR A 69 -12.22 0.86 5.63
C THR A 69 -11.51 0.01 6.67
N ARG A 70 -10.22 0.32 6.94
CA ARG A 70 -9.42 -0.32 7.99
C ARG A 70 -10.11 -0.19 9.35
N HIS A 71 -10.30 -1.33 10.00
CA HIS A 71 -10.86 -1.43 11.34
C HIS A 71 -10.19 -2.56 12.12
N TYR A 72 -10.37 -2.54 13.43
CA TYR A 72 -9.92 -3.62 14.31
C TYR A 72 -10.95 -4.77 14.28
N ASP A 73 -10.45 -5.98 14.02
CA ASP A 73 -11.15 -7.25 14.16
C ASP A 73 -10.37 -8.08 15.19
N GLY A 74 -10.76 -7.95 16.47
CA GLY A 74 -9.98 -8.46 17.59
C GLY A 74 -8.63 -7.74 17.70
N ASP A 75 -7.53 -8.49 17.64
CA ASP A 75 -6.16 -7.96 17.66
C ASP A 75 -5.60 -7.72 16.24
N GLN A 76 -6.36 -8.02 15.19
CA GLN A 76 -5.94 -7.82 13.80
C GLN A 76 -6.55 -6.56 13.22
N ILE A 77 -5.82 -5.92 12.30
CA ILE A 77 -6.39 -4.86 11.46
C ILE A 77 -6.78 -5.50 10.11
N LYS A 78 -8.02 -5.27 9.67
CA LYS A 78 -8.52 -5.71 8.37
C LYS A 78 -9.27 -4.58 7.68
N THR A 79 -9.38 -4.68 6.36
CA THR A 79 -10.25 -3.82 5.54
C THR A 79 -11.56 -4.52 5.26
N ASP A 80 -12.44 -3.88 4.50
CA ASP A 80 -13.49 -4.58 3.76
C ASP A 80 -12.90 -5.52 2.68
N ARG A 81 -13.73 -6.43 2.18
CA ARG A 81 -13.35 -7.40 1.15
C ARG A 81 -12.85 -6.71 -0.11
N LEU A 82 -11.76 -7.22 -0.66
CA LEU A 82 -11.15 -6.72 -1.90
C LEU A 82 -12.03 -7.00 -3.11
N LEU A 83 -12.61 -8.20 -3.15
CA LEU A 83 -13.49 -8.68 -4.22
C LEU A 83 -14.84 -9.08 -3.64
N ASN A 84 -15.91 -8.78 -4.38
CA ASN A 84 -17.26 -9.18 -4.07
C ASN A 84 -17.57 -10.53 -4.70
N GLU A 85 -18.64 -11.17 -4.21
CA GLU A 85 -19.10 -12.44 -4.79
C GLU A 85 -19.52 -12.33 -6.25
N ASN A 86 -19.91 -11.13 -6.70
CA ASN A 86 -20.34 -10.86 -8.07
C ASN A 86 -19.17 -10.67 -9.05
N ASP A 87 -17.93 -10.58 -8.56
CA ASP A 87 -16.74 -10.44 -9.42
C ASP A 87 -16.33 -11.80 -10.04
N PHE A 88 -16.92 -12.88 -9.55
CA PHE A 88 -16.71 -14.25 -10.00
C PHE A 88 -17.92 -14.74 -10.78
N ASP A 89 -17.70 -15.25 -11.99
CA ASP A 89 -18.77 -15.87 -12.78
C ASP A 89 -19.25 -17.17 -12.12
N GLN A 90 -20.53 -17.48 -12.25
CA GLN A 90 -21.09 -18.75 -11.75
C GLN A 90 -20.52 -19.95 -12.49
N ASN A 91 -20.02 -19.74 -13.71
CA ASN A 91 -19.39 -20.76 -14.55
C ASN A 91 -17.87 -20.87 -14.33
N ASP A 92 -17.29 -20.12 -13.38
CA ASP A 92 -15.85 -20.23 -13.07
C ASP A 92 -15.48 -21.67 -12.70
N SER A 93 -14.56 -22.25 -13.47
CA SER A 93 -14.17 -23.65 -13.30
C SER A 93 -13.10 -23.86 -12.22
N ASN A 94 -12.57 -22.78 -11.63
CA ASN A 94 -11.37 -22.79 -10.80
C ASN A 94 -11.62 -22.57 -9.29
N ASP A 95 -12.89 -22.58 -8.87
CA ASP A 95 -13.29 -22.29 -7.48
C ASP A 95 -12.70 -20.97 -6.95
N SER A 96 -12.55 -19.99 -7.84
CA SER A 96 -11.91 -18.71 -7.57
C SER A 96 -12.69 -17.93 -6.51
N LYS A 97 -14.03 -18.06 -6.51
CA LYS A 97 -14.89 -17.48 -5.49
C LYS A 97 -14.49 -17.94 -4.10
N ALA A 98 -14.37 -19.25 -3.85
CA ALA A 98 -13.98 -19.75 -2.52
C ALA A 98 -12.57 -19.29 -2.13
N ARG A 99 -11.66 -19.18 -3.11
CA ARG A 99 -10.27 -18.78 -2.89
C ARG A 99 -10.07 -17.30 -2.57
N TYR A 100 -10.82 -16.40 -3.22
CA TYR A 100 -10.50 -14.98 -3.24
C TYR A 100 -11.61 -14.05 -2.70
N SER A 101 -12.88 -14.49 -2.63
CA SER A 101 -14.00 -13.60 -2.23
C SER A 101 -13.93 -13.09 -0.78
N ASN A 102 -13.21 -13.79 0.09
CA ASN A 102 -13.04 -13.41 1.50
C ASN A 102 -11.68 -12.76 1.78
N LEU A 103 -10.94 -12.35 0.75
CA LEU A 103 -9.67 -11.65 0.95
C LEU A 103 -9.91 -10.20 1.36
N HIS A 104 -9.15 -9.79 2.36
CA HIS A 104 -9.05 -8.43 2.87
C HIS A 104 -7.58 -8.01 2.78
N ILE A 105 -7.26 -6.73 2.93
CA ILE A 105 -5.87 -6.29 3.09
C ILE A 105 -5.46 -6.63 4.55
N PRO A 106 -4.53 -7.57 4.79
CA PRO A 106 -4.11 -7.91 6.13
C PRO A 106 -3.11 -6.89 6.68
N ASP A 107 -2.98 -6.82 8.00
CA ASP A 107 -2.13 -5.84 8.69
C ASP A 107 -0.63 -6.07 8.56
N ASN A 108 -0.22 -7.18 7.96
CA ASN A 108 1.15 -7.53 7.64
C ASN A 108 1.52 -7.33 6.17
N LEU A 109 0.61 -6.79 5.35
CA LEU A 109 0.91 -6.44 3.96
C LEU A 109 1.35 -4.98 3.84
N TYR A 110 2.52 -4.77 3.25
CA TYR A 110 3.10 -3.46 2.98
C TYR A 110 3.25 -3.25 1.48
N LEU A 111 2.59 -2.21 0.98
CA LEU A 111 2.66 -1.82 -0.43
C LEU A 111 3.64 -0.67 -0.56
N ILE A 112 4.66 -0.86 -1.41
CA ILE A 112 5.73 0.11 -1.65
C ILE A 112 5.71 0.43 -3.14
N GLY A 113 5.62 1.71 -3.49
CA GLY A 113 5.74 2.16 -4.87
C GLY A 113 7.09 2.83 -5.09
N THR A 114 7.82 2.44 -6.13
CA THR A 114 8.93 3.27 -6.63
C THR A 114 8.36 4.30 -7.60
N VAL A 115 8.98 5.47 -7.63
CA VAL A 115 8.49 6.63 -8.39
C VAL A 115 9.67 7.21 -9.16
N ASN A 116 9.49 7.37 -10.47
CA ASN A 116 10.43 8.13 -11.29
C ASN A 116 9.95 9.58 -11.37
N MET A 117 10.81 10.56 -11.07
CA MET A 117 10.43 11.98 -11.06
C MET A 117 10.58 12.67 -12.43
N ASP A 118 10.84 11.90 -13.49
CA ASP A 118 11.08 12.41 -14.85
C ASP A 118 9.78 12.80 -15.59
N GLU A 119 9.90 13.65 -16.61
CA GLU A 119 8.77 14.25 -17.38
C GLU A 119 7.84 13.23 -18.07
N THR A 120 8.28 11.97 -18.21
CA THR A 120 7.55 10.90 -18.91
C THR A 120 6.51 10.19 -18.03
N THR A 121 6.32 10.62 -16.79
CA THR A 121 5.49 9.94 -15.80
C THR A 121 4.25 10.75 -15.38
N HIS A 122 3.28 10.07 -14.77
CA HIS A 122 2.07 10.71 -14.28
C HIS A 122 2.29 11.30 -12.88
N PRO A 123 1.92 12.57 -12.63
CA PRO A 123 1.98 13.13 -11.29
C PRO A 123 0.96 12.46 -10.37
N PHE A 124 1.31 12.31 -9.10
CA PHE A 124 0.38 11.83 -8.09
C PHE A 124 -0.65 12.89 -7.70
N SER A 125 -1.92 12.48 -7.60
CA SER A 125 -2.94 13.33 -7.02
C SER A 125 -2.79 13.40 -5.50
N LYS A 126 -3.26 14.50 -4.89
CA LYS A 126 -3.27 14.65 -3.42
C LYS A 126 -3.96 13.48 -2.73
N LYS A 127 -5.01 12.91 -3.34
CA LYS A 127 -5.71 11.73 -2.80
C LYS A 127 -4.78 10.54 -2.58
N VAL A 128 -3.82 10.30 -3.48
CA VAL A 128 -2.86 9.22 -3.32
C VAL A 128 -1.83 9.59 -2.24
N LEU A 129 -1.28 10.82 -2.31
CA LEU A 129 -0.27 11.30 -1.37
C LEU A 129 -0.78 11.37 0.07
N ASP A 130 -2.04 11.76 0.29
CA ASP A 130 -2.67 11.86 1.62
C ASP A 130 -2.79 10.48 2.31
N ARG A 131 -2.67 9.38 1.55
CA ARG A 131 -2.85 7.99 2.02
C ARG A 131 -1.54 7.19 1.98
N ALA A 132 -0.44 7.82 1.57
CA ALA A 132 0.85 7.19 1.43
C ALA A 132 1.90 7.91 2.29
N ASN A 133 2.92 7.16 2.72
CA ASN A 133 4.13 7.77 3.24
C ASN A 133 5.09 7.97 2.07
N THR A 134 5.53 9.21 1.85
CA THR A 134 6.50 9.54 0.81
C THR A 134 7.90 9.63 1.42
N ILE A 135 8.86 8.93 0.81
CA ILE A 135 10.27 9.02 1.14
C ILE A 135 10.99 9.56 -0.10
N GLU A 136 11.52 10.78 0.00
CA GLU A 136 12.25 11.44 -1.09
C GLU A 136 13.75 11.31 -0.87
N PHE A 137 14.46 10.81 -1.88
CA PHE A 137 15.92 10.70 -1.87
C PHE A 137 16.53 11.89 -2.59
N ASN A 138 16.77 12.97 -1.86
CA ASN A 138 17.26 14.25 -2.43
C ASN A 138 18.79 14.39 -2.43
N GLN A 139 19.50 13.52 -1.71
CA GLN A 139 20.96 13.57 -1.59
C GLN A 139 21.56 12.26 -2.08
N ILE A 140 22.28 12.35 -3.20
CA ILE A 140 23.13 11.27 -3.69
C ILE A 140 24.55 11.62 -3.26
N ASP A 141 25.07 10.89 -2.28
CA ASP A 141 26.48 10.98 -1.91
C ASP A 141 27.33 10.24 -2.95
N LEU A 142 27.71 10.95 -4.01
CA LEU A 142 28.58 10.42 -5.07
C LEU A 142 30.02 10.21 -4.59
N THR A 143 30.41 10.86 -3.49
CA THR A 143 31.74 10.75 -2.88
C THR A 143 31.93 9.39 -2.20
N ALA A 144 30.90 8.84 -1.56
CA ALA A 144 30.92 7.48 -1.02
C ALA A 144 31.23 6.39 -2.07
N PHE A 145 30.81 6.60 -3.34
CA PHE A 145 31.15 5.70 -4.45
C PHE A 145 32.64 5.78 -4.86
N LEU A 146 33.23 6.98 -4.79
CA LEU A 146 34.63 7.23 -5.15
C LEU A 146 35.60 6.73 -4.08
N GLU A 147 35.19 6.75 -2.83
CA GLU A 147 36.02 6.37 -1.69
C GLU A 147 36.00 4.86 -1.41
N GLU A 148 35.21 4.07 -2.18
CA GLU A 148 34.91 2.65 -1.92
C GLU A 148 34.49 2.39 -0.45
N ASP A 149 33.99 3.43 0.24
CA ASP A 149 33.64 3.38 1.65
C ASP A 149 32.22 2.82 1.82
N TYR A 150 32.09 1.53 1.49
CA TYR A 150 30.89 0.73 1.77
C TYR A 150 30.92 0.15 3.19
N SER A 151 31.62 0.81 4.13
CA SER A 151 31.81 0.30 5.50
C SER A 151 30.50 0.21 6.29
N ASP A 152 29.50 1.01 5.92
CA ASP A 152 28.12 0.87 6.40
C ASP A 152 27.38 -0.26 5.65
N GLN A 153 27.85 -1.50 5.83
CA GLN A 153 27.06 -2.66 5.45
C GLN A 153 25.79 -2.69 6.31
N ALA A 154 24.66 -2.35 5.70
CA ALA A 154 23.35 -2.43 6.35
C ALA A 154 23.16 -3.85 6.92
N GLN A 155 23.12 -3.96 8.25
CA GLN A 155 22.89 -5.24 8.90
C GLN A 155 21.46 -5.70 8.61
N SER A 156 21.32 -6.95 8.16
CA SER A 156 20.00 -7.55 7.98
C SER A 156 19.31 -7.70 9.33
N LEU A 157 18.30 -6.87 9.58
CA LEU A 157 17.46 -6.95 10.77
C LEU A 157 16.31 -7.91 10.49
N LYS A 158 16.28 -9.06 11.20
CA LYS A 158 15.11 -9.94 11.19
C LYS A 158 14.02 -9.33 12.07
N VAL A 159 13.04 -8.71 11.43
CA VAL A 159 11.88 -8.10 12.10
C VAL A 159 10.63 -8.95 11.88
N THR A 160 9.77 -9.02 12.90
CA THR A 160 8.43 -9.59 12.79
C THR A 160 7.43 -8.50 12.40
N ASN A 161 6.20 -8.88 12.00
CA ASN A 161 5.18 -7.90 11.67
C ASN A 161 4.90 -6.92 12.83
N GLN A 162 5.05 -7.37 14.08
CA GLN A 162 4.85 -6.53 15.27
C GLN A 162 5.74 -5.27 15.29
N PHE A 163 6.91 -5.31 14.64
CA PHE A 163 7.80 -4.15 14.54
C PHE A 163 7.24 -3.06 13.61
N LEU A 164 6.58 -3.45 12.52
CA LEU A 164 6.06 -2.55 11.49
C LEU A 164 4.56 -2.22 11.66
N LYS A 165 3.83 -3.07 12.38
CA LYS A 165 2.38 -2.93 12.58
C LYS A 165 2.06 -1.65 13.33
N THR A 166 1.12 -0.88 12.79
CA THR A 166 0.67 0.34 13.47
C THR A 166 -0.09 0.00 14.75
N LYS A 167 0.18 0.77 15.81
CA LYS A 167 -0.55 0.65 17.08
C LYS A 167 -1.91 1.34 17.05
N TYR A 168 -2.08 2.36 16.22
CA TYR A 168 -3.28 3.18 16.15
C TYR A 168 -3.70 3.38 14.69
N LEU A 169 -5.00 3.35 14.42
CA LEU A 169 -5.55 3.61 13.08
C LEU A 169 -5.86 5.09 12.88
N ASN A 170 -6.33 5.77 13.93
CA ASN A 170 -6.69 7.18 13.89
C ASN A 170 -6.02 7.95 15.02
N LEU A 171 -5.78 9.25 14.79
CA LEU A 171 -5.23 10.15 15.82
C LEU A 171 -6.13 10.20 17.08
N LYS A 172 -7.45 10.10 16.92
CA LYS A 172 -8.40 10.06 18.03
C LYS A 172 -8.19 8.85 18.95
N ASP A 173 -7.65 7.75 18.44
CA ASP A 173 -7.40 6.53 19.20
C ASP A 173 -6.22 6.74 20.17
N LEU A 174 -5.38 7.75 19.90
CA LEU A 174 -4.23 8.14 20.72
C LEU A 174 -4.60 9.13 21.85
N LEU A 175 -5.73 9.85 21.71
CA LEU A 175 -6.16 10.89 22.66
C LEU A 175 -6.23 10.39 24.11
N PRO A 176 -6.82 9.22 24.43
CA PRO A 176 -6.94 8.77 25.83
C PRO A 176 -5.60 8.47 26.48
N ALA A 177 -4.59 8.07 25.68
CA ALA A 177 -3.30 7.64 26.18
C ALA A 177 -2.24 8.75 26.21
N LYS A 178 -2.35 9.74 25.30
CA LYS A 178 -1.31 10.77 25.08
C LYS A 178 -1.87 12.14 24.70
N GLU A 179 -2.91 12.60 25.39
CA GLU A 179 -3.62 13.85 25.07
C GLU A 179 -2.71 15.07 24.83
N VAL A 180 -1.70 15.28 25.69
CA VAL A 180 -0.77 16.42 25.60
C VAL A 180 0.08 16.36 24.32
N GLU A 181 0.56 15.17 23.97
CA GLU A 181 1.40 14.97 22.78
C GLU A 181 0.57 15.14 21.51
N VAL A 182 -0.64 14.59 21.48
CA VAL A 182 -1.58 14.76 20.36
C VAL A 182 -1.91 16.23 20.15
N ARG A 183 -2.22 16.98 21.21
CA ARG A 183 -2.57 18.39 21.12
C ARG A 183 -1.41 19.22 20.55
N ARG A 184 -0.20 19.02 21.05
CA ARG A 184 1.01 19.69 20.56
C ARG A 184 1.25 19.40 19.08
N THR A 185 1.18 18.14 18.66
CA THR A 185 1.39 17.76 17.26
C THR A 185 0.30 18.32 16.34
N THR A 186 -0.96 18.32 16.77
CA THR A 186 -2.06 18.94 16.00
C THR A 186 -1.84 20.44 15.81
N GLU A 187 -1.46 21.17 16.87
CA GLU A 187 -1.15 22.61 16.79
C GLU A 187 0.03 22.89 15.85
N GLU A 188 1.09 22.07 15.90
CA GLU A 188 2.23 22.17 14.97
C GLU A 188 1.82 21.93 13.51
N LEU A 189 0.96 20.94 13.25
CA LEU A 189 0.45 20.64 11.91
C LEU A 189 -0.46 21.76 11.37
N GLU A 190 -1.30 22.37 12.22
CA GLU A 190 -2.11 23.53 11.85
C GLU A 190 -1.23 24.75 11.51
N LEU A 191 -0.16 24.98 12.26
CA LEU A 191 0.80 26.06 11.98
C LEU A 191 1.56 25.85 10.65
N LEU A 192 1.90 24.61 10.31
CA LEU A 192 2.57 24.26 9.06
C LEU A 192 1.61 24.37 7.86
N SER A 193 0.39 23.83 7.97
CA SER A 193 -0.63 23.90 6.92
C SER A 193 -1.11 25.33 6.65
N GLY A 194 -1.20 26.18 7.68
CA GLY A 194 -1.54 27.59 7.53
C GLY A 194 -0.48 28.44 6.80
N LYS A 195 0.76 27.97 6.71
CA LYS A 195 1.84 28.65 5.96
C LYS A 195 1.86 28.30 4.47
N SER A 196 1.33 27.15 4.05
CA SER A 196 1.29 26.72 2.65
C SER A 196 0.13 27.31 1.83
N GLY A 197 -0.77 28.09 2.44
CA GLY A 197 -1.94 28.70 1.77
C GLY A 197 -1.74 30.12 1.22
N LYS A 198 -0.51 30.65 1.20
CA LYS A 198 -0.18 31.96 0.63
C LYS A 198 1.04 31.88 -0.28
N LEU A 199 0.88 31.27 -1.46
CA LEU A 199 1.74 31.48 -2.63
C LEU A 199 0.86 31.44 -3.88
#